data_AF-A0A821YE16-F1
#
_entry.id   AF-A0A821YE16-F1
#
_cell.length_a   1.000
_cell.length_b   1.000
_cell.length_c   1.000
_cell.angle_alpha   90.00
_cell.angle_beta   90.00
_cell.angle_gamma   90.00
#
_symmetry.space_group_name_H-M   'P 1'
#
loop_
_entity.id
_entity.type
_entity.pdbx_description
1 polymer ?
#
loop_
_entity_poly.entity_id
_entity_poly.type
_entity_poly.pdbx_seq_one_letter_code
_entity_poly.pdbx_strand_id
1 'polypeptide(L)'
;MASLCNTMRRQILSRAFYGWFAYCRHLKTVRIHLTSLVNPVLKIENNEELASNFSLTSFDWTELFLNKQQENLPIDKKEIYRRIYSGGCEPSIRKQ
;
A
#
# COMPACT_ATOMS: atom_id res chain seq x y z
N MET A 1 -9.61 48.61 -1.58
CA MET A 1 -8.86 47.76 -2.54
C MET A 1 -8.24 46.51 -1.90
N ALA A 2 -7.46 46.62 -0.81
CA ALA A 2 -6.78 45.45 -0.20
C ALA A 2 -7.73 44.33 0.32
N SER A 3 -8.93 44.68 0.79
CA SER A 3 -9.92 43.71 1.32
C SER A 3 -10.45 42.74 0.26
N LEU A 4 -10.65 43.20 -0.99
CA LEU A 4 -11.16 42.37 -2.08
C LEU A 4 -10.10 41.35 -2.53
N CYS A 5 -8.84 41.79 -2.66
CA CYS A 5 -7.72 40.93 -3.01
C CYS A 5 -7.48 39.84 -1.96
N ASN A 6 -7.58 40.19 -0.66
CA ASN A 6 -7.49 39.20 0.43
C ASN A 6 -8.63 38.18 0.39
N THR A 7 -9.84 38.63 0.06
CA THR A 7 -11.01 37.75 -0.10
C THR A 7 -10.81 36.78 -1.28
N MET A 8 -10.40 37.28 -2.44
CA MET A 8 -10.10 36.45 -3.61
C MET A 8 -8.99 35.43 -3.32
N ARG A 9 -7.91 35.86 -2.67
CA ARG A 9 -6.81 34.98 -2.26
C ARG A 9 -7.29 33.86 -1.34
N ARG A 10 -8.13 34.18 -0.35
CA ARG A 10 -8.74 33.17 0.54
C ARG A 10 -9.63 32.21 -0.23
N GLN A 11 -10.47 32.70 -1.15
CA GLN A 11 -11.36 31.85 -1.94
C GLN A 11 -10.58 30.88 -2.83
N ILE A 12 -9.52 31.34 -3.51
CA ILE A 12 -8.67 30.49 -4.34
C ILE A 12 -8.01 29.41 -3.48
N LEU A 13 -7.43 29.79 -2.34
CA LEU A 13 -6.78 28.84 -1.44
C LEU A 13 -7.77 27.83 -0.86
N SER A 14 -8.93 28.27 -0.39
CA SER A 14 -9.98 27.39 0.11
C SER A 14 -10.47 26.44 -0.96
N ARG A 15 -10.66 26.90 -2.20
CA ARG A 15 -11.09 26.08 -3.33
C ARG A 15 -10.09 24.95 -3.61
N ALA A 16 -8.80 25.28 -3.68
CA ALA A 16 -7.73 24.31 -3.89
C ALA A 16 -7.63 23.32 -2.71
N PHE A 17 -7.68 23.82 -1.48
CA PHE A 17 -7.61 23.00 -0.27
C PHE A 17 -8.78 22.01 -0.17
N TYR A 18 -10.01 22.46 -0.38
CA TYR A 18 -11.17 21.57 -0.35
C TYR A 18 -11.22 20.62 -1.55
N GLY A 19 -10.72 21.03 -2.71
CA GLY A 19 -10.52 20.12 -3.86
C GLY A 19 -9.55 19.00 -3.52
N TRP A 20 -8.41 19.33 -2.91
CA TRP A 20 -7.44 18.36 -2.42
C TRP A 20 -8.04 17.41 -1.37
N PHE A 21 -8.74 17.94 -0.37
CA PHE A 21 -9.36 17.11 0.67
C PHE A 21 -10.43 16.16 0.12
N ALA A 22 -11.24 16.64 -0.84
CA ALA A 22 -12.21 15.80 -1.55
C ALA A 22 -11.52 14.67 -2.33
N TYR A 23 -10.41 14.97 -3.01
CA TYR A 23 -9.60 13.96 -3.69
C TYR A 23 -9.03 12.92 -2.70
N CYS A 24 -8.43 13.35 -1.59
CA CYS A 24 -7.94 12.43 -0.58
C CYS A 24 -9.04 11.54 0.01
N ARG A 25 -10.23 12.10 0.27
CA ARG A 25 -11.40 11.33 0.72
C ARG A 25 -11.83 10.32 -0.33
N HIS A 26 -11.89 10.72 -1.59
CA HIS A 26 -12.24 9.84 -2.69
C HIS A 26 -11.25 8.67 -2.79
N LEU A 27 -9.94 8.95 -2.77
CA LEU A 27 -8.92 7.90 -2.74
C LEU A 27 -9.06 6.96 -1.54
N LYS A 28 -9.39 7.47 -0.35
CA LYS A 28 -9.63 6.65 0.84
C LYS A 28 -10.82 5.71 0.65
N THR A 29 -11.93 6.22 0.09
CA THR A 29 -13.12 5.42 -0.24
C THR A 29 -12.81 4.37 -1.31
N VAL A 30 -12.12 4.75 -2.39
CA VAL A 30 -11.67 3.82 -3.43
C VAL A 30 -10.80 2.72 -2.83
N ARG A 31 -9.82 3.07 -1.98
CA ARG A 31 -8.97 2.09 -1.29
C ARG A 31 -9.78 1.11 -0.45
N ILE A 32 -10.75 1.59 0.33
CA ILE A 32 -11.62 0.73 1.14
C ILE A 32 -12.41 -0.24 0.27
N HIS A 33 -13.02 0.23 -0.82
CA HIS A 33 -13.81 -0.63 -1.72
C HIS A 33 -12.93 -1.61 -2.50
N LEU A 34 -11.75 -1.20 -2.97
CA LEU A 34 -10.84 -2.12 -3.65
C LEU A 34 -10.25 -3.16 -2.69
N THR A 35 -10.11 -2.83 -1.40
CA THR A 35 -9.64 -3.80 -0.39
C THR A 35 -10.57 -5.01 -0.27
N SER A 36 -11.87 -4.89 -0.56
CA SER A 36 -12.78 -6.04 -0.55
C SER A 36 -12.62 -6.98 -1.75
N LEU A 37 -11.93 -6.54 -2.81
CA LEU A 37 -11.62 -7.37 -3.98
C LEU A 37 -10.39 -8.25 -3.75
N VAL A 38 -9.62 -7.97 -2.69
CA VAL A 38 -8.43 -8.74 -2.34
C VAL A 38 -8.83 -9.87 -1.39
N ASN A 39 -8.15 -11.01 -1.52
CA ASN A 39 -8.38 -12.17 -0.66
C ASN A 39 -8.43 -11.74 0.82
N PRO A 40 -9.51 -12.03 1.57
CA PRO A 40 -9.67 -11.62 2.97
C PRO A 40 -8.51 -12.05 3.89
N VAL A 41 -7.81 -13.12 3.52
CA VAL A 41 -6.62 -13.62 4.22
C VAL A 41 -5.43 -12.64 4.12
N LEU A 42 -5.39 -11.82 3.07
CA LEU A 42 -4.35 -10.82 2.81
C LEU A 42 -4.74 -9.42 3.27
N LYS A 43 -5.90 -9.27 3.91
CA LYS A 43 -6.39 -7.98 4.40
C LYS A 43 -5.43 -7.49 5.47
N ILE A 44 -4.56 -6.56 5.08
CA ILE A 44 -3.65 -5.89 6.00
C ILE A 44 -4.54 -5.10 6.97
N GLU A 45 -4.59 -5.53 8.22
CA GLU A 45 -5.11 -4.68 9.29
C GLU A 45 -4.37 -3.35 9.19
N ASN A 46 -5.11 -2.23 9.21
CA ASN A 46 -4.65 -0.87 8.88
C ASN A 46 -3.49 -0.35 9.76
N ASN A 47 -2.34 -1.02 9.76
CA ASN A 47 -1.13 -0.63 10.43
C ASN A 47 -0.27 0.10 9.41
N GLU A 48 -0.36 1.41 9.44
CA GLU A 48 0.48 2.33 8.65
C GLU A 48 1.98 2.11 8.92
N GLU A 49 2.34 1.52 10.06
CA GLU A 49 3.72 1.13 10.43
C GLU A 49 4.29 -0.01 9.57
N LEU A 50 3.44 -0.79 8.91
CA LEU A 50 3.82 -2.00 8.18
C LEU A 50 4.21 -1.75 6.72
N ALA A 51 4.48 -0.50 6.32
CA ALA A 51 4.65 -0.14 4.91
C ALA A 51 6.12 -0.06 4.45
N SER A 52 7.10 0.08 5.34
CA SER A 52 8.46 0.48 4.93
C SER A 52 9.41 -0.66 4.57
N ASN A 53 9.17 -1.92 5.00
CA ASN A 53 10.14 -3.02 4.86
C ASN A 53 9.53 -4.37 4.37
N PHE A 54 8.51 -4.37 3.51
CA PHE A 54 7.76 -5.61 3.17
C PHE A 54 7.84 -6.06 1.70
N SER A 55 8.68 -5.45 0.87
CA SER A 55 8.91 -5.97 -0.49
C SER A 55 9.56 -7.34 -0.41
N LEU A 56 9.07 -8.32 -1.18
CA LEU A 56 9.69 -9.64 -1.25
C LEU A 56 11.04 -9.52 -1.97
N THR A 57 12.13 -9.63 -1.22
CA THR A 57 13.50 -9.60 -1.75
C THR A 57 13.98 -11.00 -2.12
N SER A 58 15.07 -11.08 -2.89
CA SER A 58 15.73 -12.36 -3.19
C SER A 58 16.23 -13.08 -1.93
N PHE A 59 16.61 -12.33 -0.89
CA PHE A 59 16.98 -12.91 0.41
C PHE A 59 15.75 -13.55 1.09
N ASP A 60 14.65 -12.80 1.20
CA ASP A 60 13.41 -13.30 1.79
C ASP A 60 12.85 -14.52 1.03
N TRP A 61 12.98 -14.53 -0.30
CA TRP A 61 12.57 -15.68 -1.11
C TRP A 61 13.38 -16.93 -0.80
N THR A 62 14.68 -16.78 -0.60
CA THR A 62 15.56 -17.90 -0.25
C THR A 62 15.19 -18.45 1.13
N GLU A 63 14.97 -17.58 2.11
CA GLU A 63 14.65 -17.98 3.48
C GLU A 63 13.23 -18.56 3.63
N LEU A 64 12.22 -17.87 3.07
CA LEU A 64 10.81 -18.22 3.27
C LEU A 64 10.33 -19.35 2.34
N PHE A 65 11.03 -19.57 1.23
CA PHE A 65 10.65 -20.56 0.23
C PHE A 65 11.74 -21.61 0.00
N LEU A 66 12.91 -21.24 -0.53
CA LEU A 66 13.91 -22.21 -1.00
C LEU A 66 14.48 -23.10 0.13
N ASN A 67 14.86 -22.50 1.26
CA ASN A 67 15.40 -23.24 2.41
C ASN A 67 14.36 -24.19 3.01
N LYS A 68 13.13 -23.70 3.21
CA LYS A 68 12.02 -24.51 3.71
C LYS A 68 11.62 -25.63 2.76
N GLN A 69 11.71 -25.39 1.46
CA GLN A 69 11.47 -26.42 0.45
C GLN A 69 12.53 -27.52 0.49
N GLN A 70 13.81 -27.17 0.68
CA GLN A 70 14.90 -28.15 0.82
C GLN A 70 14.76 -28.99 2.10
N GLU A 71 14.34 -28.37 3.19
CA GLU A 71 14.12 -29.03 4.49
C GLU A 71 12.76 -29.74 4.59
N ASN A 72 11.95 -29.71 3.52
CA ASN A 72 10.59 -30.26 3.46
C ASN A 72 9.67 -29.72 4.58
N LEU A 73 9.89 -28.47 4.97
CA LEU A 73 9.11 -27.74 5.97
C LEU A 73 7.88 -27.08 5.32
N PRO A 74 6.80 -26.87 6.10
CA PRO A 74 5.62 -26.17 5.61
C PRO A 74 5.95 -24.71 5.25
N ILE A 75 5.60 -24.34 4.02
CA ILE A 75 5.77 -22.99 3.48
C ILE A 75 4.55 -22.14 3.83
N ASP A 76 4.78 -21.01 4.49
CA ASP A 76 3.72 -20.04 4.78
C ASP A 76 3.45 -19.15 3.55
N LYS A 77 2.55 -19.65 2.69
CA LYS A 77 2.11 -18.94 1.49
C LYS A 77 1.42 -17.61 1.83
N LYS A 78 0.79 -17.50 3.01
CA LYS A 78 0.08 -16.28 3.42
C LYS A 78 1.05 -15.13 3.61
N GLU A 79 2.19 -15.37 4.24
CA GLU A 79 3.22 -14.35 4.44
C GLU A 79 3.83 -13.87 3.12
N ILE A 80 4.08 -14.79 2.17
CA ILE A 80 4.58 -14.45 0.84
C ILE A 80 3.60 -13.52 0.11
N TYR A 81 2.32 -13.89 0.06
CA TYR A 81 1.30 -13.07 -0.58
C TYR A 81 1.11 -11.72 0.12
N ARG A 82 1.23 -11.67 1.45
CA ARG A 82 1.15 -10.42 2.21
C ARG A 82 2.28 -9.47 1.83
N ARG A 83 3.52 -9.97 1.71
CA ARG A 83 4.69 -9.18 1.29
C ARG A 83 4.54 -8.65 -0.14
N ILE A 84 4.14 -9.52 -1.08
CA ILE A 84 3.89 -9.11 -2.47
C ILE A 84 2.79 -8.04 -2.54
N TYR A 85 1.71 -8.20 -1.78
CA TYR A 85 0.61 -7.22 -1.76
C TYR A 85 1.01 -5.88 -1.11
N SER A 86 1.85 -5.91 -0.07
CA SER A 86 2.24 -4.72 0.70
C SER A 86 3.38 -3.94 0.06
N GLY A 87 4.42 -4.62 -0.40
CA GLY A 87 5.67 -4.02 -0.87
C GLY A 87 6.11 -4.47 -2.27
N GLY A 88 5.33 -5.31 -2.94
CA GLY A 88 5.69 -5.84 -4.25
C GLY A 88 6.75 -6.94 -4.20
N CYS A 89 7.29 -7.26 -5.38
CA CYS A 89 8.24 -8.34 -5.58
C CYS A 89 9.44 -7.84 -6.38
N GLU A 90 10.65 -8.13 -5.88
CA GLU A 90 11.92 -7.76 -6.51
C GLU A 90 12.00 -8.34 -7.94
N PRO A 91 12.43 -7.58 -8.96
CA PRO A 91 12.44 -8.05 -10.35
C PRO A 91 13.20 -9.35 -10.59
N SER A 92 14.27 -9.60 -9.84
CA SER A 92 15.14 -10.76 -9.93
C SER A 92 14.41 -12.10 -9.68
N ILE A 93 13.41 -12.10 -8.81
CA ILE A 93 12.68 -13.32 -8.39
C ILE A 93 11.32 -13.51 -9.07
N ARG A 94 10.85 -12.57 -9.91
CA ARG A 94 9.51 -12.65 -10.53
C ARG A 94 9.29 -13.82 -11.50
N LYS A 95 10.38 -14.40 -12.00
CA LYS A 95 10.35 -15.52 -12.96
C LYS A 95 10.53 -16.89 -12.31
N GLN A 96 10.82 -16.93 -11.02
CA GLN A 96 11.03 -18.19 -10.29
C GLN A 96 9.71 -18.89 -9.99
#